data_AF-A0A8S3R3Q0-F1
#
_entry.id   AF-A0A8S3R3Q0-F1
#
_cell.length_a   1.000
_cell.length_b   1.000
_cell.length_c   1.000
_cell.angle_alpha   90.00
_cell.angle_beta   90.00
_cell.angle_gamma   90.00
#
_symmetry.space_group_name_H-M   'P 1'
#
loop_
_entity.id
_entity.type
_entity.pdbx_description
1 polymer ?
#
loop_
_entity_poly.entity_id
_entity_poly.type
_entity_poly.pdbx_seq_one_letter_code
_entity_poly.pdbx_strand_id
1 'polypeptide(L)'
;MYISLEWKLKQNVNTAIIGHLQLSPISGQEVGEIAAIPDEELAELDKEAIQYEITVLEEKLAQMKPNMAAIAEYRKKEELYLQRVGELDKITDLRDSQRKYFDELRKQRLDEFMAGFSVITNKLKEMYQMITLEGDAELELVDSPGPFSAIVFRSILRRDSVQERTRNAQFIIISLRNNMFELADRLMGIYKTDNCTKSVTINPTKMSLPLQEQSINTQQPVNTQQPVVTCT
;
A
#
# COMPACT_ATOMS: atom_id res chain seq x y z
N MET A 1 -80.13 -13.14 -54.07
CA MET A 1 -80.17 -11.99 -53.13
C MET A 1 -79.39 -12.25 -51.84
N TYR A 2 -79.48 -13.45 -51.23
CA TYR A 2 -78.77 -13.82 -49.99
C TYR A 2 -77.23 -13.84 -50.10
N ILE A 3 -76.69 -14.38 -51.20
CA ILE A 3 -75.22 -14.49 -51.43
C ILE A 3 -74.56 -13.10 -51.57
N SER A 4 -75.28 -12.12 -52.11
CA SER A 4 -74.77 -10.75 -52.29
C SER A 4 -74.70 -9.96 -50.98
N LEU A 5 -75.54 -10.28 -50.00
CA LEU A 5 -75.55 -9.62 -48.69
C LEU A 5 -74.44 -10.17 -47.78
N GLU A 6 -74.20 -11.48 -47.78
CA GLU A 6 -73.07 -12.07 -47.04
C GLU A 6 -71.71 -11.60 -47.57
N TRP A 7 -71.57 -11.45 -48.89
CA TRP A 7 -70.35 -10.90 -49.48
C TRP A 7 -70.13 -9.43 -49.08
N LYS A 8 -71.17 -8.60 -49.08
CA LYS A 8 -71.10 -7.20 -48.63
C LYS A 8 -70.77 -7.07 -47.13
N LEU A 9 -71.31 -7.97 -46.30
CA LEU A 9 -71.00 -8.02 -44.87
C LEU A 9 -69.55 -8.46 -44.61
N LYS A 10 -69.03 -9.47 -45.31
CA LYS A 10 -67.61 -9.88 -45.20
C LYS A 10 -66.64 -8.82 -45.70
N GLN A 11 -66.99 -8.11 -46.78
CA GLN A 11 -66.20 -7.00 -47.31
C GLN A 11 -66.14 -5.81 -46.32
N ASN A 12 -67.27 -5.44 -45.69
CA ASN A 12 -67.30 -4.38 -44.69
C ASN A 12 -66.52 -4.71 -43.41
N VAL A 13 -66.56 -5.97 -42.96
CA VAL A 13 -65.83 -6.40 -41.75
C VAL A 13 -64.31 -6.40 -42.00
N ASN A 14 -63.85 -6.88 -43.16
CA ASN A 14 -62.42 -6.87 -43.49
C ASN A 14 -61.89 -5.45 -43.70
N THR A 15 -62.65 -4.56 -44.34
CA THR A 15 -62.23 -3.16 -44.55
C THR A 15 -62.10 -2.39 -43.24
N ALA A 16 -62.97 -2.66 -42.25
CA ALA A 16 -62.89 -2.05 -40.92
C ALA A 16 -61.69 -2.57 -40.09
N ILE A 17 -61.36 -3.87 -40.18
CA ILE A 17 -60.22 -4.46 -39.45
C ILE A 17 -58.88 -3.95 -40.02
N ILE A 18 -58.79 -3.77 -41.34
CA ILE A 18 -57.58 -3.29 -42.01
C ILE A 18 -57.28 -1.82 -41.66
N GLY A 19 -58.30 -0.98 -41.50
CA GLY A 19 -58.12 0.44 -41.13
C GLY A 19 -57.58 0.68 -39.71
N HIS A 20 -57.61 -0.33 -38.83
CA HIS A 20 -57.13 -0.24 -37.46
C HIS A 20 -55.74 -0.88 -37.22
N LEU A 21 -55.14 -1.48 -38.25
CA LEU A 21 -53.80 -2.06 -38.15
C LEU A 21 -52.73 -0.96 -38.24
N GLN A 22 -52.08 -0.68 -37.11
CA GLN A 22 -50.95 0.25 -37.04
C GLN A 22 -49.62 -0.52 -37.00
N LEU A 23 -48.65 -0.08 -37.80
CA LEU A 23 -47.30 -0.64 -37.80
C LEU A 23 -46.60 -0.24 -36.49
N SER A 24 -46.06 -1.23 -35.78
CA SER A 24 -45.22 -0.99 -34.61
C SER A 24 -43.80 -0.69 -35.07
N PRO A 25 -43.19 0.43 -34.66
CA PRO A 25 -41.83 0.77 -35.09
C PRO A 25 -40.84 -0.25 -34.51
N ILE A 26 -40.10 -0.91 -35.40
CA ILE A 26 -38.94 -1.74 -35.06
C ILE A 26 -37.71 -0.84 -35.19
N SER A 27 -36.80 -0.89 -34.22
CA SER A 27 -35.64 0.00 -34.15
C SER A 27 -34.77 -0.08 -35.41
N GLY A 28 -34.75 0.99 -36.21
CA GLY A 28 -33.82 1.18 -37.34
C GLY A 28 -34.42 1.13 -38.74
N GLN A 29 -35.74 0.99 -38.90
CA GLN A 29 -36.40 1.07 -40.21
C GLN A 29 -37.56 2.06 -40.20
N GLU A 30 -37.67 2.88 -41.25
CA GLU A 30 -38.82 3.76 -41.46
C GLU A 30 -40.09 2.93 -41.68
N VAL A 31 -41.17 3.38 -41.06
CA VAL A 31 -42.49 2.75 -41.18
C VAL A 31 -43.00 3.03 -42.61
N GLY A 32 -42.87 2.04 -43.50
CA GLY A 32 -43.34 2.17 -44.88
C GLY A 32 -44.86 2.40 -44.97
N GLU A 33 -45.28 3.26 -45.88
CA GLU A 33 -46.70 3.47 -46.22
C GLU A 33 -47.28 2.23 -46.89
N ILE A 34 -48.53 1.87 -46.56
CA ILE A 34 -49.24 0.78 -47.22
C ILE A 34 -49.57 1.25 -48.64
N ALA A 35 -48.83 0.78 -49.64
CA ALA A 35 -49.04 1.13 -51.03
C ALA A 35 -50.39 0.57 -51.53
N ALA A 36 -51.26 1.44 -52.05
CA ALA A 36 -52.51 1.04 -52.70
C ALA A 36 -52.20 0.60 -54.14
N ILE A 37 -52.47 -0.66 -54.46
CA ILE A 37 -52.28 -1.22 -55.81
C ILE A 37 -53.31 -0.56 -56.74
N PRO A 38 -52.89 0.11 -57.84
CA PRO A 38 -53.81 0.73 -58.79
C PRO A 38 -54.63 -0.33 -59.55
N ASP A 39 -55.87 0.02 -59.94
CA ASP A 39 -56.84 -0.90 -60.56
C ASP A 39 -56.34 -1.60 -61.85
N GLU A 40 -55.34 -1.02 -62.51
CA GLU A 40 -54.72 -1.55 -63.73
C GLU A 40 -53.77 -2.75 -63.44
N GLU A 41 -53.00 -2.71 -62.35
CA GLU A 41 -52.18 -3.85 -61.88
C GLU A 41 -53.06 -4.97 -61.29
N LEU A 42 -54.23 -4.64 -60.75
CA LEU A 42 -55.20 -5.61 -60.23
C LEU A 42 -55.77 -6.54 -61.31
N ALA A 43 -55.84 -6.06 -62.56
CA ALA A 43 -56.38 -6.82 -63.69
C ALA A 43 -55.37 -7.81 -64.29
N GLU A 44 -54.07 -7.58 -64.11
CA GLU A 44 -52.98 -8.46 -64.58
C GLU A 44 -52.56 -9.52 -63.54
N LEU A 45 -53.02 -9.38 -62.29
CA LEU A 45 -52.70 -10.31 -61.22
C LEU A 45 -53.44 -11.65 -61.39
N ASP A 46 -52.65 -12.69 -61.65
CA ASP A 46 -53.16 -14.06 -61.71
C ASP A 46 -53.55 -14.54 -60.31
N LYS A 47 -54.86 -14.72 -60.13
CA LYS A 47 -55.46 -15.21 -58.90
C LYS A 47 -54.85 -16.55 -58.48
N GLU A 48 -54.54 -17.45 -59.42
CA GLU A 48 -54.01 -18.78 -59.13
C GLU A 48 -52.56 -18.71 -58.60
N ALA A 49 -51.74 -17.83 -59.16
CA ALA A 49 -50.37 -17.59 -58.69
C ALA A 49 -50.33 -16.99 -57.27
N ILE A 50 -51.19 -16.02 -56.96
CA ILE A 50 -51.32 -15.46 -55.61
C ILE A 50 -51.79 -16.53 -54.63
N GLN A 51 -52.75 -17.37 -55.04
CA GLN A 51 -53.24 -18.45 -54.20
C GLN A 51 -52.12 -19.45 -53.87
N TYR A 52 -51.26 -19.76 -54.83
CA TYR A 52 -50.07 -20.58 -54.62
C TYR A 52 -49.08 -19.91 -53.67
N GLU A 53 -48.76 -18.63 -53.85
CA GLU A 53 -47.86 -17.89 -52.94
C GLU A 53 -48.40 -17.84 -51.51
N ILE A 54 -49.71 -17.64 -51.33
CA ILE A 54 -50.36 -17.71 -50.02
C ILE A 54 -50.13 -19.08 -49.39
N THR A 55 -50.36 -20.17 -50.14
CA THR A 55 -50.16 -21.52 -49.60
C THR A 55 -48.70 -21.80 -49.20
N VAL A 56 -47.73 -21.34 -50.00
CA VAL A 56 -46.29 -21.47 -49.70
C VAL A 56 -45.92 -20.65 -48.46
N LEU A 57 -46.47 -19.44 -48.32
CA LEU A 57 -46.23 -18.57 -47.16
C LEU A 57 -46.89 -19.11 -45.89
N GLU A 58 -48.10 -19.66 -45.99
CA GLU A 58 -48.79 -20.33 -44.89
C GLU A 58 -48.01 -21.56 -44.41
N GLU A 59 -47.47 -22.37 -45.33
CA GLU A 59 -46.63 -23.52 -44.98
C GLU A 59 -45.31 -23.09 -44.31
N LYS A 60 -44.67 -22.03 -44.82
CA LYS A 60 -43.49 -21.42 -44.20
C LYS A 60 -43.79 -20.87 -42.80
N LEU A 61 -44.93 -20.19 -42.62
CA LEU A 61 -45.37 -19.68 -41.31
C LEU A 61 -45.70 -20.83 -40.34
N ALA A 62 -46.26 -21.93 -40.82
CA ALA A 62 -46.54 -23.11 -40.00
C ALA A 62 -45.25 -23.83 -39.55
N GLN A 63 -44.20 -23.79 -40.37
CA GLN A 63 -42.88 -24.33 -40.00
C GLN A 63 -42.14 -23.42 -39.00
N MET A 64 -42.31 -22.10 -39.09
CA MET A 64 -41.75 -21.18 -38.11
C MET A 64 -42.49 -21.29 -36.79
N LYS A 65 -41.77 -21.64 -35.72
CA LYS A 65 -42.29 -21.65 -34.35
C LYS A 65 -41.63 -20.54 -33.52
N PRO A 66 -41.89 -19.25 -33.82
CA PRO A 66 -41.30 -18.16 -33.08
C PRO A 66 -41.76 -18.18 -31.63
N ASN A 67 -40.82 -17.93 -30.71
CA ASN A 67 -41.15 -17.82 -29.29
C ASN A 67 -41.79 -16.45 -29.02
N MET A 68 -43.13 -16.43 -28.96
CA MET A 68 -43.91 -15.22 -28.68
C MET A 68 -43.65 -14.62 -27.28
N ALA A 69 -43.05 -15.39 -26.36
CA ALA A 69 -42.71 -14.93 -25.01
C ALA A 69 -41.30 -14.31 -24.92
N ALA A 70 -40.45 -14.48 -25.94
CA ALA A 70 -39.04 -14.08 -25.87
C ALA A 70 -38.81 -12.60 -25.56
N ILE A 71 -39.65 -11.71 -26.13
CA ILE A 71 -39.55 -10.26 -25.89
C ILE A 71 -39.92 -9.92 -24.44
N ALA A 72 -40.96 -10.56 -23.90
CA ALA A 72 -41.39 -10.34 -22.52
C ALA A 72 -40.36 -10.88 -21.51
N GLU A 73 -39.80 -12.07 -21.78
CA GLU A 73 -38.73 -12.65 -20.97
C GLU A 73 -37.45 -11.81 -20.98
N TYR A 74 -37.08 -11.27 -22.15
CA TYR A 74 -35.93 -10.37 -22.29
C TYR A 74 -36.12 -9.13 -21.43
N ARG A 75 -37.26 -8.43 -21.54
CA ARG A 75 -37.54 -7.21 -20.75
C ARG A 75 -37.45 -7.47 -19.24
N LYS A 76 -37.99 -8.61 -18.78
CA LYS A 76 -37.91 -8.99 -17.36
C LYS A 76 -36.47 -9.27 -16.91
N LYS A 77 -35.65 -9.90 -17.76
CA LYS A 77 -34.23 -10.15 -17.47
C LYS A 77 -33.40 -8.87 -17.52
N GLU A 78 -33.72 -7.96 -18.43
CA GLU A 78 -33.06 -6.66 -18.57
C GLU A 78 -33.27 -5.80 -17.31
N GLU A 79 -34.49 -5.73 -16.79
CA GLU A 79 -34.79 -5.04 -15.54
C GLU A 79 -33.99 -5.62 -14.36
N LEU A 80 -34.00 -6.94 -14.21
CA LEU A 80 -33.22 -7.62 -13.17
C LEU A 80 -31.72 -7.37 -13.33
N TYR A 81 -31.21 -7.41 -14.57
CA TYR A 81 -29.81 -7.15 -14.87
C TYR A 81 -29.42 -5.73 -14.45
N LEU A 82 -30.21 -4.72 -14.81
CA LEU A 82 -29.97 -3.33 -14.45
C LEU A 82 -29.96 -3.13 -12.92
N GLN A 83 -30.87 -3.78 -12.20
CA GLN A 83 -30.85 -3.78 -10.73
C GLN A 83 -29.56 -4.37 -10.17
N ARG A 84 -29.11 -5.52 -10.70
CA ARG A 84 -27.88 -6.20 -10.25
C ARG A 84 -26.62 -5.41 -10.56
N VAL A 85 -26.55 -4.75 -11.71
CA VAL A 85 -25.46 -3.83 -12.05
C VAL A 85 -25.40 -2.71 -11.03
N GLY A 86 -26.54 -2.09 -10.70
CA GLY A 86 -26.58 -1.04 -9.68
C GLY A 86 -26.20 -1.51 -8.27
N GLU A 87 -26.49 -2.76 -7.89
CA GLU A 87 -26.00 -3.36 -6.65
C GLU A 87 -24.48 -3.55 -6.68
N LEU A 88 -23.94 -4.05 -7.79
CA LEU A 88 -22.52 -4.29 -7.97
C LEU A 88 -21.72 -3.00 -7.91
N ASP A 89 -22.21 -1.93 -8.54
CA ASP A 89 -21.56 -0.62 -8.53
C ASP A 89 -21.46 -0.08 -7.11
N LYS A 90 -22.56 -0.13 -6.33
CA LYS A 90 -22.55 0.29 -4.92
C LYS A 90 -21.53 -0.48 -4.07
N ILE A 91 -21.46 -1.80 -4.23
CA ILE A 91 -20.50 -2.64 -3.49
C ILE A 91 -19.07 -2.32 -3.94
N THR A 92 -18.86 -2.09 -5.23
CA THR A 92 -17.57 -1.73 -5.80
C THR A 92 -17.07 -0.39 -5.26
N ASP A 93 -17.94 0.62 -5.22
CA ASP A 93 -17.64 1.93 -4.65
C ASP A 93 -17.27 1.84 -3.17
N LEU A 94 -18.03 1.06 -2.40
CA LEU A 94 -17.73 0.83 -0.98
C LEU A 94 -16.37 0.15 -0.81
N ARG A 95 -16.09 -0.91 -1.58
CA ARG A 95 -14.80 -1.61 -1.56
C ARG A 95 -13.66 -0.65 -1.90
N ASP A 96 -13.82 0.16 -2.94
CA ASP A 96 -12.78 1.06 -3.41
C ASP A 96 -12.53 2.21 -2.41
N SER A 97 -13.58 2.70 -1.73
CA SER A 97 -13.43 3.67 -0.64
C SER A 97 -12.65 3.09 0.55
N GLN A 98 -12.95 1.86 0.96
CA GLN A 98 -12.26 1.17 2.05
C GLN A 98 -10.81 0.85 1.67
N ARG A 99 -10.56 0.45 0.41
CA ARG A 99 -9.22 0.20 -0.09
C ARG A 99 -8.35 1.46 -0.06
N LYS A 100 -8.90 2.60 -0.50
CA LYS A 100 -8.20 3.91 -0.41
C LYS A 100 -7.83 4.24 1.03
N TYR A 101 -8.78 4.12 1.95
CA TYR A 101 -8.53 4.37 3.38
C TYR A 101 -7.43 3.45 3.96
N PHE A 102 -7.45 2.16 3.60
CA PHE A 102 -6.40 1.23 4.00
C PHE A 102 -5.03 1.61 3.44
N ASP A 103 -4.96 1.97 2.15
CA ASP A 103 -3.71 2.35 1.49
C ASP A 103 -3.14 3.66 2.08
N GLU A 104 -3.99 4.61 2.45
CA GLU A 104 -3.60 5.84 3.16
C GLU A 104 -3.01 5.55 4.54
N LEU A 105 -3.66 4.73 5.36
CA LEU A 105 -3.14 4.34 6.68
C LEU A 105 -1.84 3.55 6.56
N ARG A 106 -1.75 2.65 5.58
CA ARG A 106 -0.52 1.89 5.30
C ARG A 106 0.63 2.83 4.95
N LYS A 107 0.37 3.87 4.14
CA LYS A 107 1.35 4.89 3.80
C LYS A 107 1.76 5.72 5.01
N GLN A 108 0.81 6.20 5.82
CA GLN A 108 1.11 6.96 7.04
C GLN A 108 2.02 6.18 7.99
N ARG A 109 1.69 4.91 8.24
CA ARG A 109 2.53 4.02 9.06
C ARG A 109 3.94 3.87 8.50
N LEU A 110 4.06 3.75 7.18
CA LEU A 110 5.35 3.63 6.50
C LEU A 110 6.17 4.91 6.65
N ASP A 111 5.55 6.07 6.41
CA ASP A 111 6.21 7.38 6.46
C ASP A 111 6.70 7.68 7.88
N GLU A 112 5.86 7.46 8.91
CA GLU A 112 6.25 7.64 10.31
C GLU A 112 7.36 6.68 10.74
N PHE A 113 7.28 5.41 10.31
CA PHE A 113 8.33 4.44 10.58
C PHE A 113 9.66 4.84 9.94
N MET A 114 9.66 5.24 8.67
CA MET A 114 10.88 5.64 7.96
C MET A 114 11.47 6.94 8.53
N ALA A 115 10.63 7.88 8.95
CA ALA A 115 11.07 9.09 9.64
C ALA A 115 11.79 8.75 10.96
N GLY A 116 11.17 7.92 11.81
CA GLY A 116 11.78 7.46 13.06
C GLY A 116 13.05 6.64 12.83
N PHE A 117 13.02 5.73 11.85
CA PHE A 117 14.16 4.89 11.48
C PHE A 117 15.35 5.74 11.02
N SER A 118 15.11 6.78 10.21
CA SER A 118 16.15 7.71 9.77
C SER A 118 16.78 8.46 10.94
N VAL A 119 15.97 8.98 11.86
CA VAL A 119 16.46 9.67 13.07
C VAL A 119 17.34 8.74 13.90
N ILE A 120 16.88 7.51 14.15
CA ILE A 120 17.63 6.53 14.95
C ILE A 120 18.93 6.13 14.25
N THR A 121 18.89 5.87 12.94
CA THR A 121 20.08 5.46 12.16
C THR A 121 21.13 6.56 12.13
N ASN A 122 20.71 7.81 11.93
CA ASN A 122 21.63 8.96 11.96
C ASN A 122 22.24 9.14 13.35
N LYS A 123 21.44 9.01 14.42
CA LYS A 123 21.96 9.11 15.80
C LYS A 123 22.88 7.96 16.16
N LEU A 124 22.60 6.74 15.68
CA LEU A 124 23.49 5.60 15.83
C LEU A 124 24.82 5.86 15.13
N LYS A 125 24.79 6.33 13.88
CA LYS A 125 25.98 6.64 13.08
C LYS A 125 26.80 7.75 13.72
N GLU A 126 26.18 8.85 14.11
CA GLU A 126 26.82 9.94 14.87
C GLU A 126 27.48 9.40 16.15
N MET A 127 26.74 8.62 16.95
CA MET A 127 27.25 8.06 18.20
C MET A 127 28.45 7.13 17.96
N TYR A 128 28.38 6.24 16.97
CA TYR A 128 29.46 5.30 16.67
C TYR A 128 30.70 6.00 16.09
N GLN A 129 30.54 6.95 15.17
CA GLN A 129 31.64 7.76 14.62
C GLN A 129 32.34 8.55 15.73
N MET A 130 31.56 9.13 16.66
CA MET A 130 32.09 9.87 17.80
C MET A 130 32.76 8.98 18.86
N ILE A 131 32.42 7.68 18.92
CA ILE A 131 32.94 6.73 19.91
C ILE A 131 34.13 5.91 19.41
N THR A 132 34.28 5.76 18.10
CA THR A 132 35.29 4.84 17.55
C THR A 132 36.41 5.55 16.80
N LEU A 133 36.31 6.87 16.57
CA LEU A 133 37.21 7.71 15.74
C LEU A 133 37.37 7.21 14.28
N GLU A 134 37.21 5.91 14.00
CA GLU A 134 37.31 5.20 12.72
C GLU A 134 36.44 3.91 12.67
N GLY A 135 35.20 3.94 13.16
CA GLY A 135 34.24 2.82 13.03
C GLY A 135 32.92 3.27 12.42
N ASP A 136 32.35 2.42 11.57
CA ASP A 136 31.05 2.65 10.91
C ASP A 136 30.02 1.64 11.42
N ALA A 137 28.82 2.12 11.69
CA ALA A 137 27.68 1.30 12.09
C ALA A 137 26.44 1.84 11.40
N GLU A 138 25.77 0.95 10.69
CA GLU A 138 24.60 1.27 9.89
C GLU A 138 23.49 0.27 10.20
N LEU A 139 22.26 0.79 10.23
CA LEU A 139 21.06 -0.02 10.29
C LEU A 139 20.57 -0.21 8.87
N GLU A 140 20.43 -1.47 8.47
CA GLU A 140 19.90 -1.82 7.16
C GLU A 140 18.54 -2.50 7.33
N LEU A 141 17.61 -2.15 6.45
CA LEU A 141 16.33 -2.84 6.35
C LEU A 141 16.56 -4.12 5.56
N VAL A 142 16.04 -5.25 6.05
CA VAL A 142 16.11 -6.51 5.30
C VAL A 142 15.15 -6.41 4.13
N ASP A 143 15.67 -6.65 2.93
CA ASP A 143 14.91 -6.55 1.69
C ASP A 143 13.77 -7.58 1.69
N SER A 144 12.55 -7.07 1.82
CA SER A 144 11.29 -7.79 1.90
C SER A 144 10.22 -6.79 1.45
N PRO A 145 9.08 -7.20 0.88
CA PRO A 145 8.10 -6.29 0.25
C PRO A 145 7.45 -5.23 1.16
N GLY A 146 7.90 -5.10 2.42
CA GLY A 146 7.78 -3.89 3.19
C GLY A 146 8.79 -3.86 4.35
N PRO A 147 9.15 -2.66 4.86
CA PRO A 147 10.15 -2.45 5.91
C PRO A 147 9.74 -2.97 7.31
N PHE A 148 8.66 -3.75 7.41
CA PHE A 148 8.12 -4.31 8.65
C PHE A 148 8.47 -5.80 8.84
N SER A 149 9.27 -6.36 7.94
CA SER A 149 9.62 -7.78 7.90
C SER A 149 10.72 -8.14 8.90
N ALA A 150 11.80 -7.36 8.93
CA ALA A 150 12.93 -7.49 9.84
C ALA A 150 13.88 -6.29 9.67
N ILE A 151 14.53 -5.89 10.76
CA ILE A 151 15.64 -4.92 10.77
C ILE A 151 16.92 -5.72 11.03
N VAL A 152 17.98 -5.49 10.25
CA VAL A 152 19.30 -6.09 10.49
C VAL A 152 20.27 -5.02 11.00
N PHE A 153 20.89 -5.32 12.13
CA PHE A 153 21.88 -4.46 12.77
C PHE A 153 23.28 -4.92 12.35
N ARG A 154 24.07 -4.04 11.73
CA ARG A 154 25.47 -4.33 11.42
C ARG A 154 26.37 -3.23 11.99
N SER A 155 27.26 -3.61 12.90
CA SER A 155 28.25 -2.69 13.46
C SER A 155 29.65 -3.28 13.49
N ILE A 156 30.64 -2.41 13.27
CA ILE A 156 32.06 -2.72 13.48
C ILE A 156 32.55 -1.78 14.59
N LEU A 157 32.77 -2.33 15.79
CA LEU A 157 33.24 -1.57 16.96
C LEU A 157 34.73 -1.74 17.20
N ARG A 158 35.47 -0.63 17.28
CA ARG A 158 36.82 -0.63 17.85
C ARG A 158 37.07 0.52 18.85
N ARG A 159 37.44 0.05 20.05
CA ARG A 159 38.21 0.57 21.20
C ARG A 159 37.85 1.85 21.99
N ASP A 160 37.74 3.07 21.47
CA ASP A 160 38.24 4.20 22.30
C ASP A 160 37.30 5.33 22.79
N SER A 161 35.98 5.20 23.00
CA SER A 161 35.26 6.30 23.68
C SER A 161 33.98 5.96 24.44
N VAL A 162 34.10 5.64 25.73
CA VAL A 162 32.93 5.51 26.62
C VAL A 162 32.89 6.61 27.69
N GLN A 163 33.98 7.34 27.94
CA GLN A 163 34.09 8.12 29.18
C GLN A 163 33.56 9.57 29.09
N GLU A 164 33.67 10.26 27.96
CA GLU A 164 33.38 11.71 27.92
C GLU A 164 31.88 12.07 27.78
N ARG A 165 30.97 11.09 27.60
CA ARG A 165 29.62 11.36 27.06
C ARG A 165 28.46 10.79 27.87
N THR A 166 28.72 10.24 29.05
CA THR A 166 27.75 9.56 29.93
C THR A 166 27.19 10.45 31.05
N ARG A 167 27.27 11.79 30.92
CA ARG A 167 26.84 12.72 32.00
C ARG A 167 25.37 12.65 32.39
N ASN A 168 24.48 12.17 31.50
CA ASN A 168 23.03 12.16 31.73
C ASN A 168 22.41 10.75 31.79
N ALA A 169 23.21 9.69 31.80
CA ALA A 169 22.72 8.32 31.84
C ALA A 169 23.71 7.40 32.59
N GLN A 170 23.18 6.47 33.38
CA GLN A 170 24.00 5.49 34.10
C GLN A 170 24.23 4.26 33.24
N PHE A 171 25.50 3.91 33.01
CA PHE A 171 25.89 2.72 32.27
C PHE A 171 26.47 1.66 33.21
N ILE A 172 26.01 0.42 33.07
CA ILE A 172 26.62 -0.76 33.69
C ILE A 172 27.21 -1.60 32.55
N ILE A 173 28.53 -1.73 32.54
CA ILE A 173 29.26 -2.44 31.49
C ILE A 173 29.92 -3.66 32.12
N ILE A 174 29.53 -4.85 31.65
CA ILE A 174 30.18 -6.11 32.01
C ILE A 174 31.11 -6.45 30.85
N SER A 175 32.41 -6.37 31.08
CA SER A 175 33.43 -6.69 30.09
C SER A 175 34.54 -7.52 30.71
N LEU A 176 35.36 -8.13 29.87
CA LEU A 176 36.67 -8.68 30.22
C LEU A 176 37.82 -7.90 29.54
N ARG A 177 37.49 -6.87 28.72
CA ARG A 177 38.49 -6.05 28.02
C ARG A 177 39.00 -4.94 28.93
N ASN A 178 40.32 -4.88 29.09
CA ASN A 178 41.02 -3.86 29.90
C ASN A 178 40.58 -2.42 29.59
N ASN A 179 40.44 -2.08 28.32
CA ASN A 179 40.08 -0.71 27.89
C ASN A 179 38.69 -0.26 28.38
N MET A 180 37.78 -1.18 28.67
CA MET A 180 36.46 -0.82 29.21
C MET A 180 36.50 -0.62 30.72
N PHE A 181 37.46 -1.23 31.41
CA PHE A 181 37.66 -1.07 32.85
C PHE A 181 38.40 0.21 33.20
N GLU A 182 39.36 0.61 32.36
CA GLU A 182 40.18 1.82 32.57
C GLU A 182 39.33 3.11 32.50
N LEU A 183 38.20 3.05 31.78
CA LEU A 183 37.26 4.16 31.63
C LEU A 183 36.18 4.20 32.72
N ALA A 184 36.18 3.27 33.69
CA ALA A 184 35.10 3.17 34.67
C ALA A 184 35.33 4.08 35.88
N ASP A 185 34.32 4.88 36.25
CA ASP A 185 34.35 5.66 37.50
C ASP A 185 34.33 4.77 38.75
N ARG A 186 33.76 3.57 38.62
CA ARG A 186 33.67 2.59 39.69
C ARG A 186 33.77 1.18 39.11
N LEU A 187 34.75 0.41 39.60
CA LEU A 187 34.99 -0.96 39.19
C LEU A 187 34.34 -1.91 40.21
N MET A 188 33.58 -2.89 39.74
CA MET A 188 33.08 -3.98 40.59
C MET A 188 33.77 -5.29 40.20
N GLY A 189 34.60 -5.81 41.10
CA GLY A 189 35.20 -7.13 40.98
C GLY A 189 34.31 -8.19 41.60
N ILE A 190 34.13 -9.32 40.93
CA ILE A 190 33.42 -10.48 41.46
C ILE A 190 34.43 -11.60 41.63
N TYR A 191 34.45 -12.24 42.79
CA TYR A 191 35.36 -13.34 43.10
C TYR A 191 34.65 -14.43 43.89
N LYS A 192 35.25 -15.62 43.98
CA LYS A 192 34.65 -16.78 44.63
C LYS A 192 35.60 -17.34 45.67
N THR A 193 35.08 -17.63 46.86
CA THR A 193 35.81 -18.31 47.94
C THR A 193 34.84 -19.31 48.57
N ASP A 194 35.29 -20.54 48.84
CA ASP A 194 34.46 -21.60 49.43
C ASP A 194 33.14 -21.82 48.70
N ASN A 195 33.21 -21.88 47.36
CA ASN A 195 32.07 -21.98 46.47
C ASN A 195 31.00 -20.85 46.60
N CYS A 196 31.31 -19.77 47.31
CA CYS A 196 30.44 -18.63 47.54
C CYS A 196 30.91 -17.41 46.73
N THR A 197 30.01 -16.81 45.96
CA THR A 197 30.29 -15.59 45.17
C THR A 197 30.27 -14.36 46.07
N LYS A 198 31.33 -13.55 45.98
CA LYS A 198 31.50 -12.29 46.69
C LYS A 198 31.81 -11.19 45.67
N SER A 199 31.49 -9.94 46.02
CA SER A 199 31.83 -8.78 45.17
C SER A 199 32.58 -7.74 45.99
N VAL A 200 33.49 -7.04 45.31
CA VAL A 200 34.28 -5.93 45.86
C VAL A 200 34.14 -4.75 44.92
N THR A 201 33.87 -3.57 45.47
CA THR A 201 33.75 -2.34 44.68
C THR A 201 34.96 -1.45 44.95
N ILE A 202 35.58 -0.98 43.87
CA ILE A 202 36.80 -0.21 43.89
C ILE A 202 36.57 1.11 43.13
N ASN A 203 37.05 2.22 43.67
CA ASN A 203 37.08 3.51 42.97
C ASN A 203 38.50 3.74 42.43
N PRO A 204 38.74 3.66 41.11
CA PRO A 204 40.07 3.76 40.52
C PRO A 204 40.74 5.12 40.79
N THR A 205 39.97 6.20 40.73
CA THR A 205 40.46 7.58 40.93
C THR A 205 41.04 7.82 42.34
N LYS A 206 40.60 7.04 43.33
CA LYS A 206 41.12 7.14 44.71
C LYS A 206 42.40 6.34 44.95
N MET A 207 42.82 5.52 43.99
CA MET A 207 44.02 4.69 44.10
C MET A 207 45.23 5.25 43.33
N SER A 208 45.04 6.24 42.45
CA SER A 208 46.15 6.97 41.84
C SER A 208 46.75 7.95 42.86
N LEU A 209 47.86 7.57 43.50
CA LEU A 209 48.65 8.46 44.35
C LEU A 209 49.45 9.43 43.45
N PRO A 210 49.61 10.72 43.83
CA PRO A 210 50.54 11.60 43.15
C PRO A 210 51.97 11.13 43.40
N LEU A 211 52.75 10.93 42.33
CA LEU A 211 54.21 10.87 42.43
C LEU A 211 54.69 12.25 42.91
N GLN A 212 55.17 12.36 44.14
CA GLN A 212 55.84 13.56 44.61
C GLN A 212 57.16 13.72 43.85
N GLU A 213 57.22 14.66 42.91
CA GLU A 213 58.47 15.21 42.43
C GLU A 213 59.14 15.97 43.58
N GLN A 214 60.21 15.42 44.14
CA GLN A 214 61.04 16.13 45.10
C GLN A 214 61.86 17.18 44.35
N SER A 215 61.41 18.44 44.42
CA SER A 215 62.18 19.59 43.97
C SER A 215 63.45 19.73 44.80
N ILE A 216 64.61 19.51 44.18
CA ILE A 216 65.93 19.83 44.73
C ILE A 216 66.01 21.35 44.91
N ASN A 217 65.97 21.80 46.17
CA ASN A 217 66.04 23.21 46.54
C ASN A 217 67.52 23.65 46.53
N THR A 218 67.97 24.38 45.51
CA THR A 218 69.29 25.01 45.51
C THR A 218 69.22 26.33 46.29
N GLN A 219 69.57 26.29 47.57
CA GLN A 219 69.85 27.50 48.35
C GLN A 219 71.20 28.07 47.94
N GLN A 220 71.22 29.37 47.62
CA GLN A 220 72.43 30.16 47.40
C GLN A 220 73.26 30.22 48.70
N PRO A 221 74.60 30.14 48.64
CA PRO A 221 75.42 30.29 49.83
C PRO A 221 75.55 31.77 50.24
N VAL A 222 75.38 31.97 51.55
CA VAL A 222 75.63 33.20 52.29
C VAL A 222 77.11 33.57 52.22
N ASN A 223 77.33 34.87 52.05
CA ASN A 223 78.58 35.59 51.92
C ASN A 223 79.45 35.47 53.19
N THR A 224 80.68 34.98 53.05
CA THR A 224 81.74 35.09 54.08
C THR A 224 82.97 35.75 53.45
N GLN A 225 83.42 36.80 54.14
CA GLN A 225 84.44 37.78 53.79
C GLN A 225 85.80 37.17 53.39
N GLN A 226 86.49 37.80 52.42
CA GLN A 226 87.95 37.78 52.33
C GLN A 226 88.49 39.20 52.02
N PRO A 227 89.65 39.58 52.59
CA PRO A 227 90.18 40.94 52.50
C PRO A 227 90.94 41.18 51.19
N VAL A 228 90.90 42.43 50.75
CA VAL A 228 91.73 42.99 49.67
C VAL A 228 93.19 43.07 50.16
N VAL A 229 94.12 42.49 49.39
CA VAL A 229 95.55 42.82 49.48
C VAL A 229 96.09 43.07 48.07
N THR A 230 96.71 44.24 47.93
CA THR A 230 97.27 44.89 46.74
C THR A 230 98.70 44.46 46.40
N CYS A 231 99.07 44.64 45.12
CA CYS A 231 100.42 44.82 44.54
C CYS A 231 101.41 43.65 44.68
N THR A 232 102.29 43.35 43.73
CA THR A 232 103.05 44.17 42.76
C THR A 232 103.22 43.46 41.42
#